data_AF-A0A366HWF7-F1
#
_entry.id   AF-A0A366HWF7-F1
#
_cell.length_a   1.000
_cell.length_b   1.000
_cell.length_c   1.000
_cell.angle_alpha   90.00
_cell.angle_beta   90.00
_cell.angle_gamma   90.00
#
_symmetry.space_group_name_H-M   'P 1'
#
loop_
_entity.id
_entity.type
_entity.pdbx_description
1 polymer ?
#
loop_
_entity_poly.entity_id
_entity_poly.type
_entity_poly.pdbx_seq_one_letter_code
_entity_poly.pdbx_strand_id
1 'polypeptide(L)'
;MTIASEPLHFQGIPVNKLNRDPELCRLFVSEARRFLAKQPEIQHSWSVDDDEDHAILEIQGKGDAGFDITVHIDSDAIILWGEGWHEHYSVTEPKKDFVAGMLGLIRDMLSPSMRIRERRSNGTPYKWTLENFEEGTWGVENTCALVFWNWFGTKTEAFYSNEVLPARTQAGV
;
A
#
# COMPACT_ATOMS: atom_id res chain seq x y z
N MET A 1 37.00 23.95 -47.34
CA MET A 1 37.49 23.17 -46.20
C MET A 1 36.26 22.84 -45.37
N THR A 2 35.69 21.65 -45.58
CA THR A 2 34.38 21.25 -45.06
C THR A 2 34.60 20.13 -44.05
N ILE A 3 34.25 20.36 -42.80
CA ILE A 3 34.39 19.38 -41.71
C ILE A 3 33.07 18.63 -41.63
N ALA A 4 33.07 17.36 -42.02
CA ALA A 4 31.95 16.46 -41.83
C ALA A 4 31.93 15.98 -40.37
N SER A 5 30.85 16.22 -39.65
CA SER A 5 30.61 15.70 -38.31
C SER A 5 29.84 14.39 -38.40
N GLU A 6 30.44 13.29 -37.96
CA GLU A 6 29.75 12.01 -37.79
C GLU A 6 28.89 12.02 -36.52
N PRO A 7 27.70 11.38 -36.53
CA PRO A 7 26.85 11.29 -35.36
C PRO A 7 27.40 10.29 -34.35
N LEU A 8 27.54 10.74 -33.10
CA LEU A 8 27.87 9.90 -31.95
C LEU A 8 26.72 8.91 -31.69
N HIS A 9 26.95 7.64 -32.02
CA HIS A 9 26.12 6.53 -31.57
C HIS A 9 26.29 6.36 -30.06
N PHE A 10 25.35 6.89 -29.28
CA PHE A 10 25.25 6.62 -27.86
C PHE A 10 24.82 5.16 -27.67
N GLN A 11 25.78 4.26 -27.45
CA GLN A 11 25.48 2.92 -26.95
C GLN A 11 25.02 3.09 -25.50
N GLY A 12 23.73 2.87 -25.25
CA GLY A 12 23.16 2.91 -23.90
C GLY A 12 23.98 2.01 -22.97
N ILE A 13 24.42 2.58 -21.84
CA ILE A 13 25.03 1.80 -20.77
C ILE A 13 24.02 0.71 -20.41
N PRO A 14 24.38 -0.59 -20.45
CA PRO A 14 23.48 -1.63 -19.99
C PRO A 14 23.15 -1.33 -18.54
N VAL A 15 21.89 -0.93 -18.28
CA VAL A 15 21.35 -0.89 -16.94
C VAL A 15 21.58 -2.29 -16.41
N ASN A 16 22.46 -2.40 -15.41
CA ASN A 16 22.74 -3.64 -14.74
C ASN A 16 21.39 -4.08 -14.18
N LYS A 17 20.70 -4.98 -14.87
CA LYS A 17 19.45 -5.59 -14.41
C LYS A 17 19.85 -6.30 -13.13
N LEU A 18 19.74 -5.59 -12.00
CA LEU A 18 19.63 -6.21 -10.69
C LEU A 18 18.68 -7.39 -10.91
N ASN A 19 19.10 -8.57 -10.49
CA ASN A 19 18.37 -9.81 -10.70
C ASN A 19 17.05 -9.72 -9.92
N ARG A 20 16.07 -9.01 -10.50
CA ARG A 20 14.75 -8.78 -9.94
C ARG A 20 14.00 -10.08 -10.11
N ASP A 21 13.74 -10.73 -9.00
CA ASP A 21 13.03 -11.98 -8.96
C ASP A 21 11.51 -11.69 -8.99
N PRO A 22 10.79 -12.05 -10.08
CA PRO A 22 9.37 -11.78 -10.20
C PRO A 22 8.51 -12.70 -9.31
N GLU A 23 9.11 -13.64 -8.56
CA GLU A 23 8.36 -14.61 -7.76
C GLU A 23 7.40 -13.94 -6.76
N LEU A 24 7.83 -12.88 -6.07
CA LEU A 24 6.98 -12.19 -5.09
C LEU A 24 5.77 -11.56 -5.78
N CYS A 25 5.99 -10.79 -6.85
CA CYS A 25 4.94 -10.13 -7.62
C CYS A 25 3.94 -11.14 -8.19
N ARG A 26 4.43 -12.19 -8.87
CA ARG A 26 3.59 -13.27 -9.41
C ARG A 26 2.73 -13.94 -8.32
N LEU A 27 3.35 -14.25 -7.18
CA LEU A 27 2.65 -14.89 -6.08
C LEU A 27 1.57 -13.98 -5.51
N PHE A 28 1.90 -12.71 -5.25
CA PHE A 28 0.95 -11.73 -4.74
C PHE A 28 -0.22 -11.54 -5.71
N VAL A 29 0.05 -11.27 -6.99
CA VAL A 29 -0.98 -11.07 -8.02
C VAL A 29 -1.91 -12.28 -8.13
N SER A 30 -1.35 -13.49 -8.12
CA SER A 30 -2.13 -14.73 -8.17
C SER A 30 -3.07 -14.87 -6.96
N GLU A 31 -2.56 -14.71 -5.74
CA GLU A 31 -3.38 -14.86 -4.53
C GLU A 31 -4.38 -13.70 -4.35
N ALA A 32 -3.98 -12.47 -4.65
CA ALA A 32 -4.85 -11.29 -4.62
C ALA A 32 -6.02 -11.45 -5.60
N ARG A 33 -5.78 -11.90 -6.85
CA ARG A 33 -6.85 -12.17 -7.81
C ARG A 33 -7.84 -13.21 -7.30
N ARG A 34 -7.35 -14.29 -6.66
CA ARG A 34 -8.24 -15.31 -6.05
C ARG A 34 -9.03 -14.76 -4.87
N PHE A 35 -8.44 -13.87 -4.07
CA PHE A 35 -9.11 -13.18 -2.98
C PHE A 35 -10.23 -12.25 -3.51
N LEU A 36 -9.89 -11.38 -4.46
CA LEU A 36 -10.81 -10.40 -5.05
C LEU A 36 -11.94 -11.05 -5.85
N ALA A 37 -11.67 -12.17 -6.55
CA ALA A 37 -12.71 -12.92 -7.27
C ALA A 37 -13.82 -13.45 -6.34
N LYS A 38 -13.57 -13.58 -5.03
CA LYS A 38 -14.57 -13.99 -4.04
C LYS A 38 -15.35 -12.82 -3.45
N GLN A 39 -14.98 -11.57 -3.77
CA GLN A 39 -15.52 -10.35 -3.19
C GLN A 39 -15.84 -9.35 -4.32
N PRO A 40 -16.85 -9.63 -5.18
CA PRO A 40 -17.15 -8.83 -6.37
C PRO A 40 -17.57 -7.38 -6.06
N GLU A 41 -17.91 -7.06 -4.81
CA GLU A 41 -18.19 -5.72 -4.33
C GLU A 41 -16.95 -4.81 -4.22
N ILE A 42 -15.74 -5.39 -4.20
CA ILE A 42 -14.49 -4.64 -4.12
C ILE A 42 -14.15 -4.10 -5.51
N GLN A 43 -14.33 -2.79 -5.69
CA GLN A 43 -13.92 -2.11 -6.92
C GLN A 43 -12.40 -1.92 -6.93
N HIS A 44 -11.73 -2.38 -7.98
CA HIS A 44 -10.28 -2.35 -8.07
C HIS A 44 -9.76 -2.33 -9.52
N SER A 45 -8.51 -1.89 -9.68
CA SER A 45 -7.75 -1.88 -10.93
C SER A 45 -6.37 -2.49 -10.73
N TRP A 46 -5.78 -3.00 -11.81
CA TRP A 46 -4.44 -3.58 -11.84
C TRP A 46 -3.60 -2.90 -12.92
N SER A 47 -2.33 -2.66 -12.59
CA SER A 47 -1.24 -2.47 -13.55
C SER A 47 -0.17 -3.51 -13.24
N VAL A 48 0.26 -4.29 -14.23
CA VAL A 48 1.33 -5.29 -14.06
C VAL A 48 2.31 -5.08 -15.19
N ASP A 49 3.59 -4.94 -14.85
CA ASP A 49 4.64 -4.70 -15.84
C ASP A 49 4.94 -5.99 -16.64
N ASP A 50 5.47 -5.84 -17.86
CA ASP A 50 5.66 -6.95 -18.81
C ASP A 50 6.63 -8.04 -18.29
N ASP A 51 7.58 -7.68 -17.43
CA ASP A 51 8.52 -8.62 -16.79
C ASP A 51 7.99 -9.23 -15.49
N GLU A 52 6.80 -8.80 -15.06
CA GLU A 52 6.08 -9.30 -13.88
C GLU A 52 6.92 -9.17 -12.58
N ASP A 53 7.88 -8.24 -12.54
CA ASP A 53 8.67 -7.94 -11.33
C ASP A 53 8.09 -6.79 -10.51
N HIS A 54 7.13 -6.06 -11.10
CA HIS A 54 6.43 -4.96 -10.49
C HIS A 54 4.92 -4.98 -10.85
N ALA A 55 4.08 -4.65 -9.87
CA ALA A 55 2.65 -4.48 -10.07
C ALA A 55 2.07 -3.44 -9.11
N ILE A 56 0.97 -2.82 -9.53
CA ILE A 56 0.15 -1.91 -8.74
C ILE A 56 -1.29 -2.44 -8.68
N LEU A 57 -1.82 -2.56 -7.47
CA LEU A 57 -3.23 -2.81 -7.21
C LEU A 57 -3.82 -1.56 -6.54
N GLU A 58 -4.87 -1.01 -7.14
CA GLU A 58 -5.64 0.09 -6.58
C GLU A 58 -7.03 -0.44 -6.19
N ILE A 59 -7.44 -0.20 -4.95
CA ILE A 59 -8.74 -0.60 -4.42
C ILE A 59 -9.46 0.66 -3.97
N GLN A 60 -10.66 0.88 -4.49
CA GLN A 60 -11.45 2.04 -4.13
C GLN A 60 -12.08 1.86 -2.75
N GLY A 61 -11.94 2.89 -1.92
CA GLY A 61 -12.67 3.00 -0.66
C GLY A 61 -14.16 3.18 -0.90
N LYS A 62 -14.96 3.14 0.18
CA LYS A 62 -16.40 3.32 0.09
C LYS A 62 -16.89 4.43 1.01
N GLY A 63 -17.63 5.38 0.41
CA GLY A 63 -18.28 6.48 1.12
C GLY A 63 -17.32 7.60 1.52
N ASP A 64 -17.88 8.68 2.06
CA ASP A 64 -17.14 9.92 2.36
C ASP A 64 -16.08 9.77 3.47
N ALA A 65 -16.19 8.73 4.29
CA ALA A 65 -15.24 8.40 5.35
C ALA A 65 -14.29 7.25 4.96
N GLY A 66 -14.47 6.63 3.79
CA GLY A 66 -13.57 5.61 3.28
C GLY A 66 -12.27 6.20 2.75
N PHE A 67 -11.34 5.33 2.37
CA PHE A 67 -10.10 5.73 1.71
C PHE A 67 -9.68 4.67 0.71
N ASP A 68 -9.08 5.13 -0.39
CA ASP A 68 -8.50 4.24 -1.39
C ASP A 68 -7.22 3.59 -0.85
N ILE A 69 -7.02 2.32 -1.23
CA ILE A 69 -5.83 1.55 -0.89
C ILE A 69 -5.03 1.34 -2.17
N THR A 70 -3.77 1.74 -2.15
CA THR A 70 -2.82 1.43 -3.21
C THR A 70 -1.79 0.45 -2.67
N VAL A 71 -1.52 -0.60 -3.44
CA VAL A 71 -0.51 -1.61 -3.14
C VAL A 71 0.49 -1.60 -4.29
N HIS A 72 1.73 -1.25 -4.00
CA HIS A 72 2.83 -1.46 -4.95
C HIS A 72 3.57 -2.72 -4.53
N ILE A 73 3.82 -3.58 -5.50
CA ILE A 73 4.53 -4.82 -5.31
C ILE A 73 5.77 -4.72 -6.18
N ASP A 74 6.93 -4.72 -5.53
CA ASP A 74 8.24 -4.80 -6.16
C ASP A 74 8.82 -6.22 -5.94
N SER A 75 10.00 -6.49 -6.48
CA SER A 75 10.65 -7.81 -6.35
C SER A 75 11.04 -8.19 -4.91
N ASP A 76 11.22 -7.22 -4.02
CA ASP A 76 11.76 -7.39 -2.66
C ASP A 76 10.92 -6.72 -1.56
N ALA A 77 9.83 -6.05 -1.92
CA ALA A 77 8.99 -5.35 -0.96
C ALA A 77 7.55 -5.19 -1.46
N ILE A 78 6.65 -4.91 -0.51
CA ILE A 78 5.31 -4.41 -0.77
C ILE A 78 5.15 -3.10 -0.03
N ILE A 79 4.63 -2.09 -0.71
CA ILE A 79 4.31 -0.80 -0.11
C ILE A 79 2.81 -0.62 -0.14
N LEU A 80 2.24 -0.25 1.01
CA LEU A 80 0.82 0.08 1.13
C LEU A 80 0.65 1.57 1.33
N TRP A 81 -0.37 2.14 0.70
CA TRP A 81 -0.82 3.52 0.93
C TRP A 81 -2.31 3.56 1.27
N GLY A 82 -2.69 4.57 2.03
CA GLY A 82 -4.06 5.02 2.19
C GLY A 82 -4.06 6.39 2.88
N GLU A 83 -4.88 7.33 2.42
CA GLU A 83 -5.07 8.68 3.02
C GLU A 83 -3.80 9.28 3.67
N GLY A 84 -2.73 9.48 2.88
CA GLY A 84 -1.45 10.04 3.35
C GLY A 84 -0.57 9.10 4.19
N TRP A 85 -1.14 8.06 4.80
CA TRP A 85 -0.39 6.96 5.42
C TRP A 85 0.27 6.08 4.36
N HIS A 86 1.45 5.56 4.69
CA HIS A 86 2.09 4.49 3.95
C HIS A 86 3.06 3.71 4.83
N GLU A 87 3.32 2.46 4.45
CA GLU A 87 4.34 1.62 5.07
C GLU A 87 4.99 0.70 4.04
N HIS A 88 6.28 0.44 4.25
CA HIS A 88 7.14 -0.38 3.40
C HIS A 88 7.46 -1.71 4.09
N TYR A 89 6.92 -2.80 3.55
CA TYR A 89 7.10 -4.15 4.05
C TYR A 89 8.15 -4.87 3.21
N SER A 90 9.36 -5.04 3.75
CA SER A 90 10.36 -5.89 3.13
C SER A 90 9.93 -7.35 3.14
N VAL A 91 10.19 -8.05 2.03
CA VAL A 91 9.83 -9.46 1.88
C VAL A 91 10.48 -10.32 2.97
N THR A 92 9.72 -11.26 3.51
CA THR A 92 10.22 -12.27 4.44
C THR A 92 9.94 -13.67 3.88
N GLU A 93 10.79 -14.63 4.26
CA GLU A 93 10.59 -16.03 3.90
C GLU A 93 9.79 -16.79 4.97
N PRO A 94 8.89 -17.71 4.58
CA PRO A 94 8.53 -18.03 3.19
C PRO A 94 7.65 -16.95 2.54
N LYS A 95 7.93 -16.55 1.29
CA LYS A 95 7.15 -15.52 0.56
C LYS A 95 5.63 -15.74 0.59
N LYS A 96 5.19 -17.00 0.65
CA LYS A 96 3.77 -17.36 0.75
C LYS A 96 3.11 -16.85 2.03
N ASP A 97 3.77 -16.98 3.17
CA ASP A 97 3.22 -16.54 4.45
C ASP A 97 3.25 -15.00 4.52
N PHE A 98 4.29 -14.38 3.97
CA PHE A 98 4.36 -12.93 3.79
C PHE A 98 3.19 -12.39 2.95
N VAL A 99 2.94 -12.96 1.77
CA VAL A 99 1.80 -12.59 0.91
C VAL A 99 0.46 -12.81 1.62
N ALA A 100 0.30 -13.92 2.34
CA ALA A 100 -0.91 -14.18 3.10
C ALA A 100 -1.13 -13.13 4.21
N GLY A 101 -0.07 -12.71 4.91
CA GLY A 101 -0.11 -11.63 5.89
C GLY A 101 -0.51 -10.29 5.26
N MET A 102 0.05 -9.95 4.10
CA MET A 102 -0.27 -8.71 3.38
C MET A 102 -1.72 -8.68 2.89
N LEU A 103 -2.22 -9.78 2.31
CA LEU A 103 -3.64 -9.89 1.95
C LEU A 103 -4.55 -9.83 3.18
N GLY A 104 -4.05 -10.34 4.31
CA GLY A 104 -4.70 -10.18 5.58
C GLY A 104 -4.84 -8.69 5.96
N LEU A 105 -3.74 -7.97 5.99
CA LEU A 105 -3.72 -6.55 6.31
C LEU A 105 -4.65 -5.74 5.37
N ILE A 106 -4.58 -5.98 4.06
CA ILE A 106 -5.47 -5.33 3.07
C ILE A 106 -6.94 -5.62 3.36
N ARG A 107 -7.29 -6.87 3.69
CA ARG A 107 -8.66 -7.21 4.09
C ARG A 107 -9.10 -6.41 5.31
N ASP A 108 -8.23 -6.25 6.30
CA ASP A 108 -8.57 -5.58 7.54
C ASP A 108 -8.70 -4.06 7.32
N MET A 109 -7.85 -3.46 6.48
CA MET A 109 -7.95 -2.07 6.01
C MET A 109 -9.22 -1.79 5.19
N LEU A 110 -9.84 -2.81 4.59
CA LEU A 110 -11.13 -2.72 3.90
C LEU A 110 -12.33 -2.90 4.84
N SER A 111 -12.09 -3.12 6.13
CA SER A 111 -13.12 -3.40 7.12
C SER A 111 -13.15 -2.35 8.24
N PRO A 112 -14.24 -2.27 9.02
CA PRO A 112 -14.35 -1.30 10.12
C PRO A 112 -13.38 -1.56 11.29
N SER A 113 -12.65 -2.68 11.29
CA SER A 113 -11.68 -2.98 12.35
C SER A 113 -10.34 -2.29 12.14
N MET A 114 -10.09 -1.66 10.99
CA MET A 114 -8.92 -0.79 10.83
C MET A 114 -9.34 0.59 10.34
N ARG A 115 -8.57 1.60 10.77
CA ARG A 115 -8.77 2.98 10.35
C ARG A 115 -7.46 3.74 10.27
N ILE A 116 -7.46 4.81 9.51
CA ILE A 116 -6.39 5.80 9.50
C ILE A 116 -6.83 6.99 10.35
N ARG A 117 -6.02 7.32 11.35
CA ARG A 117 -6.14 8.54 12.13
C ARG A 117 -5.15 9.57 11.61
N GLU A 118 -5.68 10.63 11.03
CA GLU A 118 -4.91 11.77 10.56
C GLU A 118 -4.91 12.88 11.62
N ARG A 119 -3.72 13.38 11.96
CA ARG A 119 -3.55 14.56 12.80
C ARG A 119 -3.17 15.76 11.97
N ARG A 120 -3.82 16.88 12.25
CA ARG A 120 -3.67 18.14 11.53
C ARG A 120 -3.24 19.27 12.46
N SER A 121 -2.52 20.24 11.92
CA SER A 121 -2.21 21.49 12.59
C SER A 121 -2.63 22.69 11.74
N ASN A 122 -3.53 23.52 12.28
CA ASN A 122 -4.23 24.57 11.51
C ASN A 122 -4.87 24.01 10.21
N GLY A 123 -5.43 22.80 10.28
CA GLY A 123 -6.05 22.13 9.14
C GLY A 123 -5.09 21.41 8.19
N THR A 124 -3.77 21.55 8.33
CA THR A 124 -2.79 20.83 7.50
C THR A 124 -2.40 19.50 8.14
N PRO A 125 -2.57 18.35 7.45
CA PRO A 125 -2.09 17.05 7.92
C PRO A 125 -0.58 17.02 8.19
N TYR A 126 -0.16 16.32 9.24
CA TYR A 126 1.27 16.16 9.56
C TYR A 126 1.65 14.79 10.13
N LYS A 127 0.68 13.96 10.52
CA LYS A 127 0.91 12.63 11.09
C LYS A 127 -0.26 11.73 10.80
N TRP A 128 0.01 10.53 10.34
CA TRP A 128 -0.99 9.51 10.07
C TRP A 128 -0.64 8.25 10.86
N THR A 129 -1.66 7.65 11.44
CA THR A 129 -1.51 6.46 12.27
C THR A 129 -2.52 5.43 11.78
N LEU A 130 -2.04 4.26 11.37
CA LEU A 130 -2.91 3.11 11.14
C LEU A 130 -3.27 2.51 12.50
N GLU A 131 -4.56 2.43 12.80
CA GLU A 131 -5.10 1.90 14.04
C GLU A 131 -5.94 0.65 13.75
N ASN A 132 -5.85 -0.34 14.62
CA ASN A 132 -6.60 -1.60 14.57
C ASN A 132 -7.48 -1.72 15.82
N PHE A 133 -8.71 -2.22 15.67
CA PHE A 133 -9.67 -2.37 16.74
C PHE A 133 -9.71 -3.81 17.24
N GLU A 134 -9.10 -4.03 18.40
CA GLU A 134 -9.01 -5.34 19.05
C GLU A 134 -9.45 -5.23 20.51
N GLU A 135 -10.21 -6.22 20.97
CA GLU A 135 -10.66 -6.34 22.37
C GLU A 135 -11.38 -5.07 22.91
N GLY A 136 -12.10 -4.36 22.03
CA GLY A 136 -12.84 -3.15 22.39
C GLY A 136 -11.99 -1.87 22.43
N THR A 137 -10.72 -1.93 22.01
CA THR A 137 -9.80 -0.79 22.04
C THR A 137 -9.10 -0.58 20.69
N TRP A 138 -8.80 0.68 20.38
CA TRP A 138 -7.99 1.02 19.21
C TRP A 138 -6.50 0.94 19.58
N GLY A 139 -5.82 -0.05 19.03
CA GLY A 139 -4.36 -0.19 19.06
C GLY A 139 -3.70 0.56 17.90
N VAL A 140 -2.43 0.95 18.07
CA VAL A 140 -1.62 1.55 17.00
C VAL A 140 -0.79 0.47 16.33
N GLU A 141 -0.97 0.29 15.03
CA GLU A 141 -0.15 -0.61 14.21
C GLU A 141 1.11 0.11 13.74
N ASN A 142 0.92 1.27 13.10
CA ASN A 142 2.01 1.99 12.49
C ASN A 142 1.76 3.52 12.47
N THR A 143 2.82 4.30 12.29
CA THR A 143 2.74 5.75 12.17
C THR A 143 3.77 6.30 11.18
N CYS A 144 3.31 7.15 10.28
CA CYS A 144 4.18 8.03 9.49
C CYS A 144 3.90 9.50 9.84
N ALA A 145 4.91 10.36 9.70
CA ALA A 145 4.78 11.79 10.03
C ALA A 145 5.73 12.65 9.20
N LEU A 146 5.34 13.91 9.00
CA LEU A 146 6.22 14.93 8.45
C LEU A 146 7.24 15.35 9.51
N VAL A 147 8.50 15.52 9.09
CA VAL A 147 9.58 16.02 9.95
C VAL A 147 9.39 17.52 10.23
N PHE A 148 8.94 18.29 9.24
CA PHE A 148 8.73 19.73 9.34
C PHE A 148 7.24 20.06 9.24
N TRP A 149 6.67 20.58 10.32
CA TRP A 149 5.27 20.97 10.38
C TRP A 149 5.05 22.06 11.45
N ASN A 150 3.87 22.69 11.43
CA ASN A 150 3.56 23.79 12.35
C ASN A 150 3.25 23.28 13.77
N TRP A 151 4.25 23.28 14.65
CA TRP A 151 4.06 22.85 16.03
C TRP A 151 3.07 23.70 16.83
N PHE A 152 2.88 24.98 16.49
CA PHE A 152 2.06 25.91 17.27
C PHE A 152 0.61 26.05 16.78
N GLY A 153 0.26 25.46 15.64
CA GLY A 153 -1.12 25.51 15.14
C GLY A 153 -2.08 24.68 15.99
N THR A 154 -3.38 25.03 15.97
CA THR A 154 -4.46 24.26 16.60
C THR A 154 -4.44 22.82 16.11
N LYS A 155 -4.49 21.85 17.03
CA LYS A 155 -4.46 20.43 16.71
C LYS A 155 -5.88 19.91 16.51
N THR A 156 -6.11 19.25 15.38
CA THR A 156 -7.38 18.58 15.07
C THR A 156 -7.09 17.20 14.50
N GLU A 157 -8.11 16.34 14.46
CA GLU A 157 -7.98 14.97 13.96
C GLU A 157 -9.11 14.64 12.99
N ALA A 158 -8.83 13.76 12.04
CA ALA A 158 -9.79 13.14 11.15
C ALA A 158 -9.59 11.61 11.19
N PHE A 159 -10.67 10.87 10.96
CA PHE A 159 -10.68 9.41 10.98
C PHE A 159 -11.27 8.90 9.68
N TYR A 160 -10.58 7.93 9.08
CA TYR A 160 -10.96 7.32 7.81
C TYR A 160 -11.02 5.81 7.98
N SER A 161 -12.14 5.21 7.63
CA SER A 161 -12.46 3.80 7.89
C SER A 161 -13.26 3.26 6.73
N ASN A 162 -12.85 2.11 6.20
CA ASN A 162 -13.60 1.44 5.16
C ASN A 162 -14.66 0.51 5.78
N GLU A 163 -15.77 0.32 5.06
CA GLU A 163 -16.84 -0.61 5.43
C GLU A 163 -17.18 -1.54 4.26
N VAL A 164 -16.18 -1.85 3.43
CA VAL A 164 -16.34 -2.69 2.23
C VAL A 164 -16.53 -4.15 2.64
N LEU A 165 -15.73 -4.61 3.61
CA LEU A 165 -15.78 -5.97 4.13
C LEU A 165 -16.18 -5.97 5.61
N PRO A 166 -16.84 -7.04 6.10
CA PRO A 166 -17.07 -7.19 7.53
C PRO A 166 -15.74 -7.43 8.26
N ALA A 167 -15.66 -6.95 9.50
CA ALA A 167 -14.57 -7.27 10.41
C ALA A 167 -14.43 -8.80 10.56
N ARG A 168 -13.21 -9.30 10.77
CA ARG A 168 -13.02 -10.73 11.02
C ARG A 168 -13.66 -11.12 12.34
N THR A 169 -14.41 -12.21 12.32
CA THR A 169 -14.78 -12.88 13.57
C THR A 169 -13.50 -13.44 14.16
N GLN A 170 -13.01 -12.86 15.26
CA GLN A 170 -12.04 -13.56 16.09
C GLN A 170 -12.75 -14.83 16.58
N ALA A 171 -12.26 -16.00 16.16
CA ALA A 171 -12.74 -17.25 16.74
C ALA A 171 -12.39 -17.16 18.23
N GLY A 172 -13.41 -17.05 19.08
CA GLY A 172 -13.23 -17.01 20.52
C GLY A 172 -12.35 -18.18 20.94
N VAL A 173 -11.23 -17.87 21.58
CA VAL A 173 -10.34 -18.84 22.22
C VAL A 173 -11.07 -19.50 23.39
#